data_AF-M2B750-F1
#
_entry.id   AF-M2B750-F1
#
_cell.length_a   1.000
_cell.length_b   1.000
_cell.length_c   1.000
_cell.angle_alpha   90.00
_cell.angle_beta   90.00
_cell.angle_gamma   90.00
#
_symmetry.space_group_name_H-M   'P 1'
#
loop_
_entity.id
_entity.type
_entity.pdbx_description
1 polymer ?
#
loop_
_entity_poly.entity_id
_entity_poly.type
_entity_poly.pdbx_seq_one_letter_code
_entity_poly.pdbx_strand_id
1 'polypeptide(L)'
;MLTPRIPIASPAKIMNDLPPPDSERLSQEDKIVAAIRQIIRAVDLHSRQLVGGHGLTGPQLVVLKEIASCGPIAPSNVARQVHL
;
A
#
# COMPACT_ATOMS: atom_id res chain seq x y z
N MET A 1 43.94 24.57 41.49
CA MET A 1 43.44 23.88 40.28
C MET A 1 41.94 24.11 40.19
N LEU A 2 41.46 24.84 39.16
CA LEU A 2 40.02 25.04 38.91
C LEU A 2 39.49 23.83 38.13
N THR A 3 38.53 23.10 38.68
CA THR A 3 37.77 22.09 37.91
C THR A 3 36.86 22.79 36.91
N PRO A 4 36.78 22.33 35.64
CA PRO A 4 35.89 22.93 34.67
C PRO A 4 34.44 22.63 35.07
N ARG A 5 33.62 23.68 35.15
CA ARG A 5 32.20 23.58 35.39
C ARG A 5 31.52 23.20 34.08
N ILE A 6 31.14 21.93 33.93
CA ILE A 6 30.35 21.46 32.79
C ILE A 6 29.01 22.21 32.85
N PRO A 7 28.61 22.97 31.79
CA PRO A 7 27.33 23.64 31.79
C PRO A 7 26.22 22.59 31.66
N ILE A 8 25.46 22.39 32.74
CA ILE A 8 24.22 21.61 32.72
C ILE A 8 23.22 22.43 31.89
N ALA A 9 22.86 21.96 30.70
CA ALA A 9 21.83 22.60 29.90
C ALA A 9 20.53 22.66 30.73
N SER A 10 19.92 23.85 30.83
CA SER A 10 18.65 24.04 31.54
C SER A 10 17.58 23.12 30.94
N PRO A 11 16.72 22.46 31.76
CA PRO A 11 15.61 21.64 31.28
C PRO A 11 14.73 22.35 30.25
N ALA A 12 14.61 23.69 30.37
CA ALA A 12 13.87 24.52 29.44
C ALA A 12 14.48 24.58 28.02
N LYS A 13 15.80 24.42 27.89
CA LYS A 13 16.48 24.43 26.59
C LYS A 13 16.23 23.13 25.82
N ILE A 14 16.17 22.00 26.52
CA ILE A 14 15.82 20.68 25.93
C ILE A 14 14.36 20.68 25.45
N MET A 15 13.45 21.36 26.16
CA MET A 15 12.03 21.43 25.80
C MET A 15 11.75 22.32 24.58
N ASN A 16 12.61 23.30 24.29
CA ASN A 16 12.47 24.21 23.14
C ASN A 16 13.04 23.63 21.83
N ASP A 17 13.86 22.59 21.90
CA ASP A 17 14.43 21.89 20.74
C ASP A 17 13.57 20.68 20.32
N LEU A 18 12.48 20.40 21.03
CA LEU A 18 11.54 19.35 20.66
C LEU A 18 10.80 19.80 19.39
N PRO A 19 10.90 19.09 18.25
CA PRO A 19 10.12 19.42 17.08
C PRO A 19 8.64 19.47 17.47
N PRO A 20 7.88 20.45 16.97
CA PRO A 20 6.46 20.58 17.32
C PRO A 20 5.73 19.26 17.02
N PRO A 21 4.70 18.91 17.81
CA PRO A 21 4.01 17.61 17.74
C PRO A 21 3.40 17.28 16.36
N ASP A 22 3.35 18.25 15.44
CA ASP A 22 2.85 18.14 14.08
C ASP A 22 3.93 17.85 13.01
N SER A 23 5.20 17.69 13.39
CA SER A 23 6.34 17.53 12.47
C SER A 23 6.37 16.24 11.63
N GLU A 24 5.33 15.40 11.66
CA GLU A 24 5.18 14.26 10.75
C GLU A 24 3.80 14.23 10.06
N ARG A 25 3.28 15.38 9.63
CA ARG A 25 2.24 15.35 8.59
C ARG A 25 2.88 14.79 7.32
N LEU A 26 2.63 13.50 7.06
CA LEU A 26 3.00 12.81 5.82
C LEU A 26 2.72 13.73 4.62
N SER A 27 3.71 13.89 3.74
CA SER A 27 3.55 14.61 2.49
C SER A 27 2.37 14.02 1.72
N GLN A 28 1.75 14.81 0.84
CA GLN A 28 0.74 14.27 -0.06
C GLN A 28 1.29 13.09 -0.88
N GLU A 29 2.57 13.15 -1.24
CA GLU A 29 3.29 12.06 -1.90
C GLU A 29 3.36 10.81 -1.02
N ASP A 30 3.72 10.96 0.26
CA ASP A 30 3.77 9.84 1.21
C ASP A 30 2.40 9.19 1.39
N LYS A 31 1.32 9.99 1.41
CA LYS A 31 -0.06 9.50 1.48
C LYS A 31 -0.43 8.72 0.22
N ILE A 32 -0.04 9.18 -0.97
CA ILE A 32 -0.26 8.47 -2.23
C ILE A 32 0.48 7.12 -2.20
N VAL A 33 1.75 7.11 -1.81
CA VAL A 33 2.54 5.87 -1.72
C VAL A 33 1.98 4.92 -0.66
N ALA A 34 1.46 5.44 0.45
CA ALA A 34 0.77 4.63 1.45
C ALA A 34 -0.52 4.02 0.89
N ALA A 35 -1.33 4.79 0.17
CA ALA A 35 -2.56 4.31 -0.48
C ALA A 35 -2.27 3.22 -1.52
N ILE A 36 -1.26 3.40 -2.38
CA ILE A 36 -0.84 2.39 -3.35
C ILE A 36 -0.43 1.09 -2.64
N ARG A 37 0.34 1.18 -1.55
CA ARG A 37 0.71 -0.01 -0.75
C ARG A 37 -0.51 -0.71 -0.15
N GLN A 38 -1.51 0.04 0.31
CA GLN A 38 -2.77 -0.53 0.81
C GLN A 38 -3.53 -1.26 -0.30
N ILE A 39 -3.63 -0.67 -1.49
CA ILE A 39 -4.27 -1.29 -2.66
C ILE A 39 -3.55 -2.59 -3.03
N ILE A 40 -2.22 -2.58 -3.13
CA ILE A 40 -1.42 -3.78 -3.46
C ILE A 40 -1.69 -4.89 -2.44
N ARG A 41 -1.69 -4.58 -1.13
CA ARG A 41 -1.97 -5.56 -0.07
C ARG A 41 -3.40 -6.10 -0.15
N ALA A 42 -4.38 -5.26 -0.44
CA ALA A 42 -5.76 -5.69 -0.60
C ALA A 42 -5.92 -6.64 -1.80
N VAL A 43 -5.32 -6.30 -2.95
CA VAL A 43 -5.31 -7.15 -4.15
C VAL A 43 -4.67 -8.51 -3.85
N ASP A 44 -3.53 -8.51 -3.16
CA ASP A 44 -2.79 -9.72 -2.79
C ASP A 44 -3.58 -10.61 -1.81
N LEU A 45 -4.22 -10.02 -0.81
CA LEU A 45 -5.12 -10.73 0.11
C LEU A 45 -6.29 -11.36 -0.64
N HIS A 46 -6.98 -10.60 -1.50
CA HIS A 46 -8.12 -11.09 -2.26
C HIS A 46 -7.72 -12.16 -3.28
N SER A 47 -6.54 -12.05 -3.89
CA SER A 47 -5.99 -13.07 -4.79
C SER A 47 -5.79 -14.40 -4.06
N ARG A 48 -5.21 -14.38 -2.85
CA ARG A 48 -5.07 -15.59 -2.02
C ARG A 48 -6.42 -16.17 -1.59
N GLN A 49 -7.38 -15.33 -1.23
CA GLN A 49 -8.74 -15.77 -0.88
C GLN A 49 -9.45 -16.42 -2.06
N LEU A 50 -9.27 -15.90 -3.28
CA LEU A 50 -9.84 -16.48 -4.49
C LEU A 50 -9.28 -17.88 -4.75
N VAL A 51 -7.96 -18.05 -4.64
CA VAL A 51 -7.31 -19.37 -4.77
C VAL A 51 -7.79 -20.31 -3.66
N GLY A 52 -7.77 -19.85 -2.40
CA GLY A 52 -8.12 -20.70 -1.25
C GLY A 52 -9.60 -21.09 -1.20
N GLY A 53 -10.50 -20.21 -1.63
CA GLY A 53 -11.95 -20.45 -1.58
C GLY A 53 -12.52 -21.10 -2.84
N HIS A 54 -11.90 -20.88 -4.00
CA HIS A 54 -12.47 -21.28 -5.30
C HIS A 54 -11.47 -22.01 -6.21
N GLY A 55 -10.19 -22.11 -5.85
CA GLY A 55 -9.16 -22.72 -6.69
C GLY A 55 -8.80 -21.91 -7.94
N LEU A 56 -9.18 -20.63 -8.00
CA LEU A 56 -9.00 -19.78 -9.18
C LEU A 56 -7.92 -18.70 -8.94
N THR A 57 -7.19 -18.36 -10.00
CA THR A 57 -6.36 -17.15 -10.04
C THR A 57 -7.15 -15.95 -10.55
N GLY A 58 -6.67 -14.73 -10.27
CA GLY A 58 -7.27 -13.50 -10.79
C GLY A 58 -7.46 -13.51 -12.31
N PRO A 59 -6.41 -13.83 -13.11
CA PRO A 59 -6.53 -13.96 -14.57
C PRO A 59 -7.59 -14.97 -15.02
N GLN A 60 -7.69 -16.13 -14.37
CA GLN A 60 -8.71 -17.13 -14.70
C GLN A 60 -10.13 -16.62 -14.43
N LEU A 61 -10.33 -15.91 -13.31
CA LEU A 61 -11.62 -15.28 -13.00
C LEU A 61 -12.01 -14.23 -14.04
N VAL A 62 -11.06 -13.44 -14.52
CA VAL A 62 -11.32 -12.45 -15.60
C VAL A 62 -11.79 -13.15 -16.87
N VAL A 63 -11.11 -14.23 -17.28
CA VAL A 63 -11.51 -15.05 -18.44
C VAL A 63 -12.92 -15.61 -18.27
N LEU A 64 -13.25 -16.16 -17.09
CA LEU A 64 -14.59 -16.72 -16.83
C LEU A 64 -15.68 -15.65 -16.85
N LYS A 65 -15.41 -14.45 -16.32
CA LYS A 65 -16.35 -13.33 -16.37
C LYS A 65 -16.61 -12.87 -17.81
N GLU A 66 -15.58 -12.85 -18.64
CA GLU A 66 -15.69 -12.46 -20.04
C GLU A 66 -16.56 -13.45 -20.82
N ILE A 67 -16.30 -14.75 -20.67
CA ILE A 67 -17.11 -15.81 -21.30
C ILE A 67 -18.56 -15.75 -20.79
N ALA A 68 -18.77 -15.52 -19.50
CA ALA A 68 -20.11 -15.41 -18.92
C ALA A 68 -20.89 -14.18 -19.44
N SER A 69 -20.19 -13.07 -19.73
CA SER A 69 -20.79 -11.84 -20.27
C SER A 69 -21.13 -11.96 -21.76
N CYS A 70 -20.22 -12.52 -22.56
CA CYS A 70 -20.37 -12.60 -24.02
C CYS A 70 -21.13 -13.85 -24.51
N GLY A 71 -21.31 -14.87 -23.66
CA GLY A 71 -21.81 -16.17 -24.09
C GLY A 71 -20.77 -16.94 -24.92
N PRO A 72 -21.20 -17.85 -25.83
CA PRO A 72 -20.28 -18.61 -26.67
C PRO A 72 -19.38 -17.68 -27.50
N ILE A 73 -18.08 -17.71 -27.22
CA ILE A 73 -17.11 -16.81 -27.84
C ILE A 73 -15.84 -17.60 -28.21
N ALA A 74 -15.23 -17.24 -29.34
CA ALA A 74 -13.96 -17.82 -29.76
C ALA A 74 -12.85 -17.45 -28.76
N PRO A 75 -11.93 -18.37 -28.42
CA PRO A 75 -10.82 -18.08 -27.51
C PRO A 75 -9.95 -16.88 -27.95
N SER A 76 -9.78 -16.68 -29.26
CA SER A 76 -9.08 -15.53 -29.83
C SER A 76 -9.72 -14.19 -29.48
N ASN A 77 -11.03 -14.16 -29.33
CA ASN A 77 -11.78 -12.95 -29.01
C ASN A 77 -11.74 -12.70 -27.51
N VAL A 78 -11.81 -13.74 -26.68
CA VAL A 78 -11.57 -13.62 -25.23
C VAL A 78 -10.19 -13.01 -24.98
N ALA A 79 -9.14 -13.54 -25.62
CA ALA A 79 -7.77 -13.06 -25.47
C ALA A 79 -7.60 -11.58 -25.87
N ARG A 80 -8.41 -11.05 -26.79
CA ARG A 80 -8.39 -9.62 -27.16
C ARG A 80 -9.13 -8.73 -26.16
N GLN A 81 -10.09 -9.27 -25.44
CA GLN A 81 -10.91 -8.52 -24.47
C GLN A 81 -10.30 -8.53 -23.07
N VAL A 82 -9.61 -9.62 -22.70
CA VAL A 82 -8.89 -9.70 -21.44
C VAL A 82 -7.49 -9.10 -21.62
N HIS A 83 -7.30 -7.85 -21.18
CA HIS A 83 -5.99 -7.20 -21.16
C HIS A 83 -5.22 -7.69 -19.93
N LEU A 84 -4.67 -8.89 -20.02
CA LEU A 84 -3.93 -9.58 -18.95
C LEU A 84 -2.41 -9.49 -19.16
#